data_AF-A0A257NZP3-F1
#
_entry.id   AF-A0A257NZP3-F1
#
_cell.length_a   1.000
_cell.length_b   1.000
_cell.length_c   1.000
_cell.angle_alpha   90.00
_cell.angle_beta   90.00
_cell.angle_gamma   90.00
#
_symmetry.space_group_name_H-M   'P 1'
#
loop_
_entity.id
_entity.type
_entity.pdbx_description
1 polymer ?
#
loop_
_entity_poly.entity_id
_entity_poly.type
_entity_poly.pdbx_seq_one_letter_code
_entity_poly.pdbx_strand_id
1 'polypeptide(L)'
;QQPFIEAFVDAPEYIDAVRVAALTGSRPEELRKGVEVEITLRQSLIIRIHGAKVTDTTGQELRILEIGITNPIARDLAVSVHDNGRDGQMLVNIDNPRKFCDRLRTISRRVFPEIKYIVTPYSLRHSVSADLKAQGLPVETRARFLGHQSGRSQRAYGRARQCKYPLISVRKVSATEMVRHTETATWPGKPKQASAVVRSHAP
;
A
#
# COMPACT_ATOMS: atom_id res chain seq x y z
N GLN A 1 -2.42 7.15 -13.60
CA GLN A 1 -2.94 5.82 -13.22
C GLN A 1 -4.15 5.44 -14.07
N GLN A 2 -5.11 6.33 -14.31
CA GLN A 2 -6.34 6.01 -15.05
C GLN A 2 -6.16 5.30 -16.41
N PRO A 3 -5.31 5.79 -17.36
CA PRO A 3 -5.16 5.10 -18.66
C PRO A 3 -4.55 3.70 -18.56
N PHE A 4 -3.77 3.44 -17.50
CA PHE A 4 -3.21 2.12 -17.23
C PHE A 4 -4.27 1.14 -16.71
N ILE A 5 -5.20 1.62 -15.88
CA ILE A 5 -6.28 0.80 -15.32
C ILE A 5 -7.31 0.48 -16.40
N GLU A 6 -7.66 1.44 -17.26
CA GLU A 6 -8.57 1.22 -18.39
C GLU A 6 -8.05 0.18 -19.39
N ALA A 7 -6.71 0.06 -19.53
CA ALA A 7 -6.09 -0.95 -20.37
C ALA A 7 -6.24 -2.41 -19.86
N PHE A 8 -6.87 -2.62 -18.71
CA PHE A 8 -7.26 -3.95 -18.21
C PHE A 8 -8.59 -4.46 -18.79
N VAL A 9 -9.18 -3.77 -19.77
CA VAL A 9 -10.30 -4.32 -20.55
C VAL A 9 -10.01 -5.71 -21.15
N ASP A 10 -8.74 -6.02 -21.45
CA ASP A 10 -8.31 -7.33 -21.97
C ASP A 10 -7.93 -8.36 -20.89
N ALA A 11 -8.10 -8.00 -19.62
CA ALA A 11 -7.90 -8.87 -18.46
C ALA A 11 -8.95 -8.52 -17.38
N PRO A 12 -10.26 -8.65 -17.72
CA PRO A 12 -11.35 -8.22 -16.85
C PRO A 12 -11.34 -8.94 -15.50
N GLU A 13 -10.77 -10.14 -15.42
CA GLU A 13 -10.61 -10.89 -14.18
C GLU A 13 -9.73 -10.17 -13.13
N TYR A 14 -8.93 -9.18 -13.53
CA TYR A 14 -8.06 -8.43 -12.64
C TYR A 14 -8.43 -6.95 -12.48
N ILE A 15 -9.46 -6.46 -13.17
CA ILE A 15 -9.77 -5.02 -13.19
C ILE A 15 -10.04 -4.48 -11.78
N ASP A 16 -10.90 -5.15 -11.01
CA ASP A 16 -11.25 -4.72 -9.66
C ASP A 16 -10.10 -4.90 -8.68
N ALA A 17 -9.30 -5.95 -8.83
CA ALA A 17 -8.08 -6.13 -8.06
C ALA A 17 -7.06 -5.01 -8.29
N VAL A 18 -6.93 -4.51 -9.53
CA VAL A 18 -6.09 -3.34 -9.85
C VAL A 18 -6.66 -2.07 -9.26
N ARG A 19 -7.98 -1.85 -9.34
CA ARG A 19 -8.64 -0.68 -8.72
C ARG A 19 -8.41 -0.65 -7.21
N VAL A 20 -8.61 -1.79 -6.54
CA VAL A 20 -8.30 -1.95 -5.11
C VAL A 20 -6.83 -1.66 -4.83
N ALA A 21 -5.90 -2.21 -5.61
CA ALA A 21 -4.46 -1.96 -5.43
C ALA A 21 -4.08 -0.49 -5.63
N ALA A 22 -4.69 0.19 -6.60
CA ALA A 22 -4.45 1.61 -6.89
C ALA A 22 -4.99 2.54 -5.80
N LEU A 23 -6.11 2.17 -5.16
CA LEU A 23 -6.73 2.95 -4.08
C LEU A 23 -6.10 2.69 -2.71
N THR A 24 -5.60 1.48 -2.46
CA THR A 24 -5.19 1.04 -1.11
C THR A 24 -3.72 0.67 -0.97
N GLY A 25 -3.03 0.43 -2.09
CA GLY A 25 -1.67 -0.12 -2.08
C GLY A 25 -1.59 -1.55 -1.54
N SER A 26 -2.67 -2.33 -1.67
CA SER A 26 -2.71 -3.73 -1.27
C SER A 26 -1.62 -4.57 -1.95
N ARG A 27 -1.06 -5.54 -1.22
CA ARG A 27 -0.09 -6.49 -1.74
C ARG A 27 -0.81 -7.58 -2.52
N PRO A 28 -0.15 -8.22 -3.51
CA PRO A 28 -0.73 -9.38 -4.21
C PRO A 28 -1.21 -10.49 -3.28
N GLU A 29 -0.47 -10.77 -2.19
CA GLU A 29 -0.90 -11.78 -1.21
C GLU A 29 -2.12 -11.35 -0.38
N GLU A 30 -2.33 -10.04 -0.19
CA GLU A 30 -3.54 -9.54 0.48
C GLU A 30 -4.74 -9.64 -0.47
N LEU A 31 -4.55 -9.34 -1.76
CA LEU A 31 -5.57 -9.56 -2.79
C LEU A 31 -5.90 -11.06 -2.94
N ARG A 32 -4.93 -11.96 -2.79
CA ARG A 32 -5.19 -13.40 -2.82
C ARG A 32 -6.08 -13.87 -1.67
N LYS A 33 -5.86 -13.35 -0.46
CA LYS A 33 -6.70 -13.64 0.71
C LYS A 33 -8.12 -13.10 0.55
N GLY A 34 -8.30 -12.09 -0.28
CA GLY A 34 -9.56 -11.40 -0.48
C GLY A 34 -9.59 -10.05 0.23
N VAL A 35 -10.19 -9.07 -0.45
CA VAL A 35 -10.43 -7.73 0.05
C VAL A 35 -11.92 -7.47 -0.04
N GLU A 36 -12.55 -7.17 1.09
CA GLU A 36 -13.96 -6.83 1.13
C GLU A 36 -14.13 -5.34 0.83
N VAL A 37 -15.07 -5.03 -0.04
CA VAL A 37 -15.41 -3.66 -0.45
C VAL A 37 -16.90 -3.45 -0.23
N GLU A 38 -17.26 -2.37 0.42
CA GLU A 38 -18.64 -2.00 0.75
C GLU A 38 -18.90 -0.55 0.35
N ILE A 39 -20.03 -0.28 -0.31
CA ILE A 39 -20.50 1.09 -0.59
C ILE A 39 -21.26 1.59 0.63
N THR A 40 -20.90 2.79 1.10
CA THR A 40 -21.63 3.47 2.16
C THR A 40 -22.64 4.47 1.60
N LEU A 41 -23.66 4.79 2.40
CA LEU A 41 -24.61 5.86 2.10
C LEU A 41 -23.96 7.26 1.98
N ARG A 42 -22.72 7.43 2.44
CA ARG A 42 -21.96 8.71 2.42
C ARG A 42 -21.10 8.92 1.17
N GLN A 43 -21.36 8.16 0.10
CA GLN A 43 -20.54 8.14 -1.12
C GLN A 43 -19.06 7.84 -0.81
N SER A 44 -18.82 6.91 0.11
CA SER A 44 -17.50 6.36 0.41
C SER A 44 -17.50 4.85 0.17
N LEU A 45 -16.32 4.30 -0.11
CA LEU A 45 -16.04 2.86 -0.05
C LEU A 45 -15.40 2.53 1.30
N ILE A 46 -15.92 1.53 2.00
CA ILE A 46 -15.22 0.85 3.10
C ILE A 46 -14.47 -0.34 2.51
N ILE A 47 -13.15 -0.37 2.69
CA ILE A 47 -12.29 -1.44 2.18
C ILE A 47 -11.58 -2.13 3.35
N ARG A 48 -11.82 -3.43 3.51
CA ARG A 48 -11.27 -4.26 4.58
C ARG A 48 -10.20 -5.19 4.01
N ILE A 49 -8.98 -5.07 4.52
CA ILE A 49 -7.82 -5.82 4.02
C ILE A 49 -7.17 -6.59 5.17
N HIS A 50 -7.18 -7.91 5.06
CA HIS A 50 -6.48 -8.78 6.00
C HIS A 50 -4.99 -8.84 5.68
N GLY A 51 -4.15 -8.76 6.72
CA GLY A 51 -2.70 -8.82 6.57
C GLY A 51 -2.24 -10.15 5.95
N ALA A 52 -1.35 -10.11 4.97
CA ALA A 52 -0.77 -11.33 4.38
C ALA A 52 0.24 -12.03 5.31
N LYS A 53 0.95 -11.26 6.14
CA LYS A 53 1.93 -11.74 7.13
C LYS A 53 1.36 -11.57 8.53
N VAL A 54 0.47 -12.48 8.92
CA VAL A 54 0.03 -12.62 10.31
C VAL A 54 0.78 -13.82 10.86
N THR A 55 1.72 -13.57 11.76
CA THR A 55 2.26 -14.58 12.69
C THR A 55 1.78 -14.22 14.09
N ASP A 56 1.82 -15.16 15.04
CA ASP A 56 1.44 -14.95 16.45
C ASP A 56 2.16 -13.77 17.15
N THR A 57 3.13 -13.15 16.49
CA THR A 57 3.97 -12.07 17.03
C THR A 57 4.14 -10.85 16.10
N THR A 58 3.70 -10.90 14.83
CA THR A 58 3.86 -9.79 13.85
C THR A 58 2.77 -9.72 12.78
N GLY A 59 2.46 -8.51 12.31
CA GLY A 59 1.43 -8.23 11.30
C GLY A 59 0.34 -7.28 11.81
N GLN A 60 -0.14 -6.35 10.97
CA GLN A 60 -1.43 -5.69 11.23
C GLN A 60 -2.52 -6.64 10.72
N GLU A 61 -3.35 -7.15 11.63
CA GLU A 61 -4.31 -8.24 11.39
C GLU A 61 -5.39 -7.84 10.37
N LEU A 62 -5.92 -6.64 10.49
CA LEU A 62 -6.95 -6.08 9.62
C LEU A 62 -6.77 -4.56 9.53
N ARG A 63 -6.88 -4.02 8.32
CA ARG A 63 -7.02 -2.57 8.10
C ARG A 63 -8.33 -2.26 7.40
N ILE A 64 -9.05 -1.27 7.94
CA ILE A 64 -10.32 -0.78 7.42
C ILE A 64 -10.08 0.65 6.94
N LEU A 65 -10.26 0.85 5.64
CA LEU A 65 -10.02 2.12 4.97
C LEU A 65 -11.36 2.68 4.49
N GLU A 66 -11.66 3.93 4.84
CA GLU A 66 -12.78 4.66 4.25
C GLU A 66 -12.24 5.65 3.22
N ILE A 67 -12.56 5.41 1.96
CA ILE A 67 -12.11 6.21 0.82
C ILE A 67 -13.33 6.88 0.17
N GLY A 68 -13.30 8.19 0.01
CA GLY A 68 -14.36 8.92 -0.68
C GLY A 68 -14.40 8.57 -2.17
N ILE A 69 -15.61 8.46 -2.73
CA ILE A 69 -15.83 8.27 -4.18
C ILE A 69 -15.63 9.62 -4.89
N THR A 70 -14.39 10.07 -4.99
CA THR A 70 -14.04 11.40 -5.53
C THR A 70 -13.26 11.34 -6.84
N ASN A 71 -12.81 10.15 -7.25
CA ASN A 71 -12.03 9.94 -8.47
C ASN A 71 -12.65 8.81 -9.32
N PRO A 72 -12.32 8.71 -10.62
CA PRO A 72 -12.87 7.68 -11.50
C PRO A 72 -12.59 6.24 -11.02
N ILE A 73 -11.40 5.94 -10.52
CA ILE A 73 -11.04 4.59 -10.01
C ILE A 73 -11.99 4.15 -8.89
N ALA A 74 -12.27 5.05 -7.93
CA ALA A 74 -13.18 4.78 -6.83
C ALA A 74 -14.63 4.68 -7.30
N ARG A 75 -15.03 5.49 -8.30
CA ARG A 75 -16.36 5.42 -8.90
C ARG A 75 -16.58 4.11 -9.64
N ASP A 76 -15.63 3.70 -10.47
CA ASP A 76 -15.73 2.48 -11.24
C ASP A 76 -15.74 1.25 -10.33
N LEU A 77 -14.96 1.27 -9.24
CA LEU A 77 -15.03 0.21 -8.23
C LEU A 77 -16.39 0.20 -7.53
N ALA A 78 -16.97 1.36 -7.21
CA ALA A 78 -18.31 1.43 -6.64
C ALA A 78 -19.37 0.89 -7.62
N VAL A 79 -19.24 1.14 -8.92
CA VAL A 79 -20.10 0.55 -9.95
C VAL A 79 -19.95 -0.98 -9.94
N SER A 80 -18.73 -1.52 -9.95
CA SER A 80 -18.53 -2.97 -9.84
C SER A 80 -19.17 -3.59 -8.59
N VAL A 81 -19.08 -2.91 -7.43
CA VAL A 81 -19.72 -3.37 -6.19
C VAL A 81 -21.24 -3.34 -6.30
N HIS A 82 -21.81 -2.33 -6.97
CA HIS A 82 -23.25 -2.24 -7.19
C HIS A 82 -23.75 -3.34 -8.14
N ASP A 83 -23.06 -3.55 -9.24
CA ASP A 83 -23.49 -4.44 -10.32
C ASP A 83 -23.25 -5.91 -10.01
N ASN A 84 -22.13 -6.24 -9.33
CA ASN A 84 -21.68 -7.61 -9.11
C ASN A 84 -21.72 -8.04 -7.63
N GLY A 85 -21.93 -7.10 -6.71
CA GLY A 85 -21.98 -7.37 -5.28
C GLY A 85 -23.33 -7.88 -4.80
N ARG A 86 -23.41 -8.17 -3.50
CA ARG A 86 -24.64 -8.45 -2.77
C ARG A 86 -24.78 -7.44 -1.64
N ASP A 87 -25.96 -6.84 -1.50
CA ASP A 87 -26.25 -5.83 -0.47
C ASP A 87 -25.23 -4.68 -0.41
N GLY A 88 -24.70 -4.27 -1.57
CA GLY A 88 -23.70 -3.21 -1.68
C GLY A 88 -22.29 -3.64 -1.22
N GLN A 89 -22.03 -4.94 -1.15
CA GLN A 89 -20.75 -5.53 -0.74
C GLN A 89 -20.21 -6.48 -1.80
N MET A 90 -18.89 -6.49 -1.99
CA MET A 90 -18.20 -7.38 -2.93
C MET A 90 -16.88 -7.86 -2.34
N LEU A 91 -16.56 -9.14 -2.56
CA LEU A 91 -15.24 -9.71 -2.27
C LEU A 91 -14.38 -9.66 -3.54
N VAL A 92 -13.28 -8.91 -3.49
CA VAL A 92 -12.30 -8.85 -4.58
C VAL A 92 -11.13 -9.75 -4.23
N ASN A 93 -10.87 -10.77 -5.04
CA ASN A 93 -9.73 -11.65 -4.86
C ASN A 93 -8.97 -11.92 -6.17
N ILE A 94 -7.77 -12.48 -6.05
CA ILE A 94 -7.00 -13.02 -7.17
C ILE A 94 -6.56 -14.44 -6.86
N ASP A 95 -6.63 -15.34 -7.84
CA ASP A 95 -6.23 -16.74 -7.60
C ASP A 95 -4.72 -16.90 -7.44
N ASN A 96 -3.95 -16.19 -8.28
CA ASN A 96 -2.52 -16.36 -8.39
C ASN A 96 -1.77 -15.01 -8.42
N PRO A 97 -1.10 -14.63 -7.31
CA PRO A 97 -0.29 -13.41 -7.20
C PRO A 97 0.74 -13.22 -8.33
N ARG A 98 1.36 -14.32 -8.77
CA ARG A 98 2.39 -14.27 -9.82
C ARG A 98 1.77 -13.92 -11.17
N LYS A 99 0.68 -14.61 -11.56
CA LYS A 99 -0.05 -14.32 -12.81
C LYS A 99 -0.57 -12.89 -12.83
N PHE A 100 -1.12 -12.41 -11.71
CA PHE A 100 -1.54 -11.02 -11.56
C PHE A 100 -0.38 -10.05 -11.80
N CYS A 101 0.77 -10.25 -11.13
CA CYS A 101 1.94 -9.40 -11.31
C CYS A 101 2.43 -9.41 -12.77
N ASP A 102 2.50 -10.59 -13.39
CA ASP A 102 2.96 -10.73 -14.77
C ASP A 102 2.02 -10.04 -15.74
N ARG A 103 0.69 -10.15 -15.53
CA ARG A 103 -0.30 -9.41 -16.32
C ARG A 103 -0.14 -7.90 -16.20
N LEU A 104 0.08 -7.37 -14.99
CA LEU A 104 0.36 -5.94 -14.78
C LEU A 104 1.58 -5.49 -15.57
N ARG A 105 2.66 -6.27 -15.55
CA ARG A 105 3.88 -5.96 -16.32
C ARG A 105 3.62 -5.97 -17.82
N THR A 106 2.87 -6.94 -18.32
CA THR A 106 2.53 -7.06 -19.75
C THR A 106 1.70 -5.86 -20.21
N ILE A 107 0.63 -5.52 -19.49
CA ILE A 107 -0.20 -4.36 -19.82
C ILE A 107 0.62 -3.07 -19.70
N SER A 108 1.47 -2.95 -18.67
CA SER A 108 2.32 -1.76 -18.51
C SER A 108 3.25 -1.53 -19.70
N ARG A 109 3.89 -2.58 -20.23
CA ARG A 109 4.77 -2.44 -21.41
C ARG A 109 3.99 -2.06 -22.66
N ARG A 110 2.75 -2.52 -22.78
CA ARG A 110 1.87 -2.19 -23.91
C ARG A 110 1.39 -0.74 -23.85
N VAL A 111 0.98 -0.27 -22.68
CA VAL A 111 0.47 1.10 -22.49
C VAL A 111 1.60 2.13 -22.50
N PHE A 112 2.78 1.76 -21.99
CA PHE A 112 3.94 2.64 -21.88
C PHE A 112 5.17 2.04 -22.58
N PRO A 113 5.14 1.85 -23.92
CA PRO A 113 6.21 1.15 -24.65
C PRO A 113 7.55 1.90 -24.60
N GLU A 114 7.51 3.23 -24.54
CA GLU A 114 8.71 4.09 -24.56
C GLU A 114 9.29 4.33 -23.16
N ILE A 115 8.55 3.97 -22.10
CA ILE A 115 8.95 4.24 -20.72
C ILE A 115 9.60 2.98 -20.14
N LYS A 116 10.87 3.08 -19.71
CA LYS A 116 11.58 1.96 -19.04
C LYS A 116 10.91 1.51 -17.73
N TYR A 117 10.04 2.34 -17.17
CA TYR A 117 9.35 2.08 -15.93
C TYR A 117 8.17 1.13 -16.12
N ILE A 118 8.17 0.04 -15.36
CA ILE A 118 7.10 -0.97 -15.38
C ILE A 118 6.20 -0.77 -14.16
N VAL A 119 4.90 -0.65 -14.38
CA VAL A 119 3.90 -0.64 -13.32
C VAL A 119 3.77 -2.05 -12.74
N THR A 120 3.92 -2.14 -11.42
CA THR A 120 3.77 -3.35 -10.62
C THR A 120 2.86 -3.06 -9.43
N PRO A 121 2.37 -4.08 -8.69
CA PRO A 121 1.62 -3.84 -7.45
C PRO A 121 2.40 -2.98 -6.43
N TYR A 122 3.72 -3.16 -6.36
CA TYR A 122 4.58 -2.36 -5.48
C TYR A 122 4.71 -0.92 -5.98
N SER A 123 4.77 -0.71 -7.30
CA SER A 123 4.70 0.61 -7.91
C SER A 123 3.41 1.35 -7.53
N LEU A 124 2.26 0.68 -7.62
CA LEU A 124 0.96 1.23 -7.22
C LEU A 124 0.95 1.59 -5.73
N ARG A 125 1.48 0.71 -4.88
CA ARG A 125 1.66 0.97 -3.46
C ARG A 125 2.58 2.16 -3.17
N HIS A 126 3.63 2.36 -3.97
CA HIS A 126 4.49 3.54 -3.85
C HIS A 126 3.76 4.82 -4.24
N SER A 127 2.95 4.81 -5.31
CA SER A 127 2.12 5.98 -5.65
C SER A 127 1.11 6.29 -4.55
N VAL A 128 0.44 5.29 -3.99
CA VAL A 128 -0.46 5.47 -2.83
C VAL A 128 0.30 6.13 -1.67
N SER A 129 1.51 5.63 -1.34
CA SER A 129 2.32 6.24 -0.29
C SER A 129 2.72 7.69 -0.60
N ALA A 130 2.93 8.04 -1.86
CA ALA A 130 3.25 9.41 -2.28
C ALA A 130 2.04 10.33 -2.15
N ASP A 131 0.86 9.87 -2.56
CA ASP A 131 -0.42 10.61 -2.44
C ASP A 131 -0.72 10.92 -0.97
N LEU A 132 -0.59 9.93 -0.08
CA LEU A 132 -0.79 10.13 1.36
C LEU A 132 0.20 11.14 1.97
N LYS A 133 1.43 11.22 1.44
CA LYS A 133 2.42 12.23 1.86
C LYS A 133 2.06 13.61 1.34
N ALA A 134 1.60 13.72 0.10
CA ALA A 134 1.16 14.97 -0.51
C ALA A 134 -0.03 15.58 0.23
N GLN A 135 -0.89 14.74 0.82
CA GLN A 135 -2.01 15.16 1.67
C GLN A 135 -1.62 15.63 3.07
N GLY A 136 -0.33 15.56 3.44
CA GLY A 136 0.13 15.97 4.76
C GLY A 136 -0.34 15.06 5.91
N LEU A 137 -0.86 13.86 5.61
CA LEU A 137 -1.36 12.95 6.66
C LEU A 137 -0.24 12.56 7.63
N PRO A 138 -0.51 12.43 8.95
CA PRO A 138 0.50 12.04 9.93
C PRO A 138 1.20 10.71 9.60
N VAL A 139 2.47 10.60 9.99
CA VAL A 139 3.32 9.41 9.76
C VAL A 139 2.62 8.12 10.18
N GLU A 140 1.98 8.14 11.34
CA GLU A 140 1.23 7.03 11.92
C GLU A 140 0.00 6.65 11.10
N THR A 141 -0.79 7.62 10.66
CA THR A 141 -1.96 7.40 9.79
C THR A 141 -1.55 6.74 8.48
N ARG A 142 -0.43 7.19 7.88
CA ARG A 142 0.12 6.55 6.67
C ARG A 142 0.64 5.13 6.94
N ALA A 143 1.25 4.90 8.11
CA ALA A 143 1.72 3.58 8.50
C ALA A 143 0.56 2.60 8.71
N ARG A 144 -0.54 3.03 9.35
CA ARG A 144 -1.79 2.25 9.47
C ARG A 144 -2.42 1.98 8.11
N PHE A 145 -2.50 2.98 7.23
CA PHE A 145 -3.06 2.82 5.88
C PHE A 145 -2.31 1.75 5.07
N LEU A 146 -0.98 1.76 5.13
CA LEU A 146 -0.16 0.82 4.38
C LEU A 146 0.00 -0.54 5.09
N GLY A 147 -0.31 -0.68 6.38
CA GLY A 147 -0.02 -1.92 7.11
C GLY A 147 1.46 -2.08 7.46
N HIS A 148 2.14 -1.00 7.88
CA HIS A 148 3.54 -1.04 8.34
C HIS A 148 3.61 -1.06 9.87
N GLN A 149 4.39 -2.00 10.43
CA GLN A 149 4.55 -2.19 11.88
C GLN A 149 5.64 -1.29 12.50
N SER A 150 6.43 -0.55 11.70
CA SER A 150 7.36 0.47 12.20
C SER A 150 7.51 1.65 11.24
N GLY A 151 7.75 2.85 11.78
CA GLY A 151 7.99 4.08 11.00
C GLY A 151 9.28 4.06 10.17
N ARG A 152 10.22 3.15 10.46
CA ARG A 152 11.53 3.06 9.78
C ARG A 152 11.44 2.70 8.30
N SER A 153 10.42 1.94 7.90
CA SER A 153 10.21 1.61 6.49
C SER A 153 9.89 2.85 5.63
N GLN A 154 9.56 4.02 6.21
CA GLN A 154 9.12 5.19 5.43
C GLN A 154 10.26 6.05 4.84
N ARG A 155 11.50 5.97 5.36
CA ARG A 155 12.60 6.86 4.94
C ARG A 155 13.08 6.63 3.50
N ALA A 156 12.81 5.46 2.91
CA ALA A 156 13.24 5.11 1.55
C ALA A 156 12.24 5.49 0.44
N TYR A 157 11.05 6.02 0.76
CA TYR A 157 9.96 6.15 -0.21
C TYR A 157 9.67 7.60 -0.59
N GLY A 158 9.64 7.91 -1.90
CA GLY A 158 8.99 9.04 -2.58
C GLY A 158 9.07 10.44 -1.95
N ARG A 159 9.71 11.39 -2.65
CA ARG A 159 9.69 12.83 -2.30
C ARG A 159 8.31 13.41 -2.61
N ALA A 160 7.75 14.22 -1.69
CA ALA A 160 6.45 14.91 -1.85
C ALA A 160 6.32 15.70 -3.18
N ARG A 161 7.45 16.13 -3.75
CA ARG A 161 7.53 16.87 -5.02
C ARG A 161 7.18 16.06 -6.29
N GLN A 162 7.00 14.74 -6.20
CA GLN A 162 6.65 13.91 -7.37
C GLN A 162 5.13 13.81 -7.63
N CYS A 163 4.29 14.38 -6.76
CA CYS A 163 2.84 14.31 -6.87
C CYS A 163 2.29 15.65 -7.38
N LYS A 164 1.72 15.68 -8.59
CA LYS A 164 1.03 16.87 -9.13
C LYS A 164 -0.46 16.90 -8.75
N TYR A 165 -1.09 15.75 -8.50
CA TYR A 165 -2.50 15.63 -8.08
C TYR A 165 -2.71 14.33 -7.28
N PRO A 166 -2.97 14.38 -5.95
CA PRO A 166 -3.22 13.17 -5.17
C PRO A 166 -4.56 12.53 -5.59
N LEU A 167 -4.54 11.25 -5.93
CA LEU A 167 -5.73 10.56 -6.46
C LEU A 167 -6.66 10.07 -5.34
N ILE A 168 -6.12 9.80 -4.15
CA ILE A 168 -6.84 9.09 -3.08
C ILE A 168 -7.45 10.08 -2.09
N SER A 169 -8.78 10.18 -1.96
CA SER A 169 -9.40 10.97 -0.89
C SER A 169 -9.64 10.09 0.35
N VAL A 170 -8.66 10.04 1.26
CA VAL A 170 -8.79 9.30 2.52
C VAL A 170 -9.70 10.05 3.48
N ARG A 171 -10.82 9.43 3.89
CA ARG A 171 -11.73 10.01 4.89
C ARG A 171 -11.48 9.48 6.29
N LYS A 172 -11.23 8.18 6.41
CA LYS A 172 -10.93 7.53 7.70
C LYS A 172 -10.02 6.33 7.52
N VAL A 173 -9.15 6.11 8.51
CA VAL A 173 -8.27 4.94 8.58
C VAL A 173 -8.44 4.32 9.96
N SER A 174 -8.73 3.03 10.02
CA SER A 174 -8.78 2.28 11.26
C SER A 174 -7.97 0.99 11.11
N ALA A 175 -7.15 0.68 12.12
CA ALA A 175 -6.34 -0.52 12.20
C ALA A 175 -6.47 -1.08 13.63
N THR A 176 -6.44 -2.40 13.80
CA THR A 176 -6.75 -3.06 15.07
C THR A 176 -5.70 -2.88 16.18
N GLU A 177 -4.51 -2.33 15.90
CA GLU A 177 -3.42 -2.23 16.89
C GLU A 177 -2.74 -0.84 16.94
N MET A 178 -2.29 -0.43 18.13
CA MET A 178 -1.49 0.78 18.35
C MET A 178 -0.17 0.72 17.56
N VAL A 179 0.21 1.83 16.92
CA VAL A 179 1.52 1.97 16.29
C VAL A 179 2.57 1.98 17.40
N ARG A 180 3.32 0.89 17.58
CA ARG A 180 4.43 0.86 18.54
C ARG A 180 5.49 1.90 18.13
N HIS A 181 5.65 2.94 18.93
CA HIS A 181 6.85 3.76 18.91
C HIS A 181 7.98 2.92 19.51
N THR A 182 8.96 2.55 18.69
CA THR A 182 10.27 2.17 19.23
C THR A 182 11.07 3.45 19.33
N GLU A 183 11.26 3.96 20.54
CA GLU A 183 12.34 4.89 20.83
C GLU A 183 13.65 4.29 20.35
N THR A 184 14.53 5.17 19.89
CA THR A 184 15.82 4.80 19.33
C THR A 184 16.68 4.18 20.43
N ALA A 185 16.72 2.85 20.51
CA ALA A 185 17.82 2.18 21.19
C ALA A 185 19.09 2.50 20.40
N THR A 186 19.90 3.42 20.92
CA THR A 186 21.29 3.60 20.54
C THR A 186 21.98 2.25 20.70
N TRP A 187 22.35 1.62 19.58
CA TRP A 187 23.16 0.41 19.62
C TRP A 187 24.51 0.74 20.28
N PRO A 188 24.94 0.01 21.32
CA PRO A 188 26.28 0.16 21.86
C PRO A 188 27.27 -0.26 20.77
N GLY A 189 28.14 0.67 20.38
CA GLY A 189 29.20 0.40 19.41
C GLY A 189 30.04 -0.78 19.88
N LYS A 190 30.42 -1.65 18.92
CA LYS A 190 31.41 -2.71 19.18
C LYS A 190 32.63 -2.09 19.87
N PRO A 191 33.11 -2.62 21.01
CA PRO A 191 34.33 -2.12 21.61
C PRO A 191 35.48 -2.37 20.63
N LYS A 192 36.17 -1.29 20.25
CA LYS A 192 37.47 -1.37 19.58
C LYS A 192 38.43 -2.04 20.57
N GLN A 193 38.95 -3.20 20.21
CA GLN A 193 40.09 -3.77 20.92
C GLN A 193 41.26 -2.80 20.76
N ALA A 194 41.60 -2.11 21.85
CA ALA A 194 42.79 -1.29 21.93
C ALA A 194 43.97 -2.22 22.23
N SER A 195 44.82 -2.44 21.22
CA SER A 195 46.12 -3.06 21.40
C SER A 195 46.98 -2.13 22.26
N ALA A 196 47.30 -2.56 23.47
CA ALA A 196 48.21 -1.86 24.36
C ALA A 196 49.63 -1.86 23.76
N VAL A 197 50.14 -0.67 23.42
CA VAL A 197 51.58 -0.45 23.28
C VAL A 197 52.02 0.34 24.49
N VAL A 198 52.70 -0.35 25.40
CA VAL A 198 53.38 0.19 26.56
C VAL A 198 54.61 0.96 26.08
N ARG A 199 54.72 2.23 26.45
CA ARG A 199 56.03 2.87 26.66
C ARG A 199 56.00 3.62 27.98
N SER A 200 56.67 3.02 28.95
CA SER A 200 57.19 3.62 30.16
C SER A 200 58.09 4.82 29.83
N HIS A 201 58.10 5.84 30.69
CA HIS A 201 59.24 6.21 31.55
C HIS A 201 58.82 7.39 32.44
N ALA A 202 58.90 7.17 33.75
CA ALA A 202 58.98 8.19 34.81
C ALA A 202 60.46 8.56 35.02
N PRO A 203 60.83 9.44 35.98
CA PRO A 203 60.07 10.48 36.67
C PRO A 203 60.50 11.91 36.28
#